data_AF-A0A8D0APL1-F1
#
_entry.id   AF-A0A8D0APL1-F1
#
_cell.length_a   1.000
_cell.length_b   1.000
_cell.length_c   1.000
_cell.angle_alpha   90.00
_cell.angle_beta   90.00
_cell.angle_gamma   90.00
#
_symmetry.space_group_name_H-M   'P 1'
#
loop_
_entity.id
_entity.type
_entity.pdbx_description
1 polymer ?
#
loop_
_entity_poly.entity_id
_entity_poly.type
_entity_poly.pdbx_seq_one_letter_code
_entity_poly.pdbx_strand_id
1 'polypeptide(L)'
;KNLLESDTVKLDRDEYKSPIINLIELCSSVSLSDPVQHLLELLKRTAVHGESNSVLIVGPRGVGKTMLLKCVLRDLLEEKEAQKNLLQVHLNGLLQTDDRIALKEITRQLHLENVVGDKVFGSFAENLAFLLEALKKGDRSSSRPVLFVLEEFDLFAHHKNQTLLYNLLDVSQSAQAPVAVVGITCRLDVLELLEKRVKSRFSHRQIHLLSNPTFPQYLAQVRTQLSLPADFPDHQFAEDWNASVKTLVEDKSAVDVLQRHFNSSKDFRSMHMLLMLCLSRVSVAKPAVKPADLLEASRLCFSDAKANILHGLSVLELCLIIAMKHLNDVYEGEPFNLQMVHNEFKKFLQRKSNSMYNFEQPVIMKAFEHLQQLELIRPLDSSAARIQREYQLMRLMLDHSQIMEALQKYPQCPTDIKQWAMSAFS
;
A
#
# COMPACT_ATOMS: atom_id res chain seq x y z
N LYS A 1 5.31 -30.95 55.08
CA LYS A 1 5.91 -29.66 55.52
C LYS A 1 7.06 -29.39 54.55
N ASN A 2 6.82 -28.91 53.34
CA ASN A 2 6.35 -27.57 52.91
C ASN A 2 7.54 -26.82 52.28
N LEU A 3 7.21 -26.01 51.27
CA LEU A 3 8.04 -25.19 50.37
C LEU A 3 8.29 -25.93 49.05
N LEU A 4 7.42 -25.88 48.02
CA LEU A 4 6.82 -24.73 47.33
C LEU A 4 7.86 -23.66 46.98
N GLU A 5 8.69 -23.97 45.98
CA GLU A 5 9.26 -22.95 45.10
C GLU A 5 8.46 -22.97 43.80
N SER A 6 7.76 -21.87 43.57
CA SER A 6 7.06 -21.53 42.35
C SER A 6 8.05 -21.34 41.22
N ASP A 7 7.99 -22.22 40.21
CA ASP A 7 8.58 -21.98 38.90
C ASP A 7 7.86 -20.82 38.21
N THR A 8 8.21 -19.58 38.58
CA THR A 8 7.92 -18.41 37.76
C THR A 8 8.82 -18.51 36.52
N VAL A 9 8.28 -19.07 35.44
CA VAL A 9 8.84 -18.97 34.11
C VAL A 9 8.95 -17.47 33.78
N LYS A 10 10.14 -16.90 33.95
CA LYS A 10 10.49 -15.58 33.40
C LYS A 10 10.56 -15.75 31.88
N LEU A 11 9.41 -15.63 31.23
CA LEU A 11 9.31 -15.52 29.77
C LEU A 11 10.07 -14.26 29.35
N ASP A 12 10.98 -14.44 28.39
CA ASP A 12 11.91 -13.42 27.96
C ASP A 12 11.13 -12.31 27.23
N ARG A 13 11.30 -11.05 27.64
CA ARG A 13 10.40 -9.97 27.22
C ARG A 13 10.50 -9.62 25.73
N ASP A 14 11.54 -10.08 25.05
CA ASP A 14 11.71 -9.92 23.61
C ASP A 14 10.79 -10.85 22.80
N GLU A 15 10.27 -11.95 23.37
CA GLU A 15 9.28 -12.82 22.73
C GLU A 15 7.90 -12.14 22.57
N TYR A 16 7.59 -11.10 23.35
CA TYR A 16 6.29 -10.38 23.27
C TYR A 16 6.17 -9.43 22.07
N LYS A 17 7.26 -9.11 21.36
CA LYS A 17 7.17 -8.29 20.13
C LYS A 17 6.41 -9.01 19.02
N SER A 18 6.60 -10.32 18.88
CA SER A 18 5.94 -11.09 17.82
C SER A 18 4.41 -11.16 18.00
N PRO A 19 3.86 -11.43 19.20
CA PRO A 19 2.43 -11.34 19.47
C PRO A 19 1.83 -9.95 19.23
N ILE A 20 2.51 -8.86 19.65
CA ILE A 20 2.00 -7.48 19.48
C ILE A 20 1.96 -7.09 17.99
N ILE A 21 2.95 -7.52 17.21
CA ILE A 21 2.98 -7.29 15.76
C ILE A 21 1.93 -8.17 15.04
N ASN A 22 1.73 -9.42 15.48
CA ASN A 22 0.71 -10.32 14.96
C ASN A 22 -0.72 -9.91 15.36
N LEU A 23 -0.90 -9.23 16.50
CA LEU A 23 -2.18 -8.70 16.97
C LEU A 23 -2.76 -7.63 16.03
N ILE A 24 -1.88 -6.85 15.38
CA ILE A 24 -2.25 -5.85 14.37
C ILE A 24 -2.87 -6.50 13.12
N GLU A 25 -2.64 -7.80 12.89
CA GLU A 25 -3.31 -8.54 11.81
C GLU A 25 -4.71 -9.05 12.17
N LEU A 26 -5.13 -9.08 13.44
CA LEU A 26 -6.25 -9.94 13.86
C LEU A 26 -7.54 -9.25 14.30
N CYS A 27 -7.60 -7.95 14.54
CA CYS A 27 -8.85 -7.33 14.99
C CYS A 27 -9.15 -5.97 14.35
N SER A 28 -10.06 -5.96 13.38
CA SER A 28 -10.87 -4.78 13.05
C SER A 28 -12.34 -5.21 12.87
N SER A 29 -12.91 -5.83 13.90
CA SER A 29 -14.29 -6.35 13.90
C SER A 29 -15.36 -5.28 14.10
N VAL A 30 -15.01 -4.08 14.59
CA VAL A 30 -16.03 -3.11 15.06
C VAL A 30 -16.62 -2.24 13.95
N SER A 31 -15.88 -1.90 12.89
CA SER A 31 -16.34 -0.96 11.85
C SER A 31 -16.82 -1.60 10.54
N LEU A 32 -16.89 -2.94 10.47
CA LEU A 32 -17.16 -3.68 9.22
C LEU A 32 -18.33 -4.67 9.36
N SER A 33 -19.16 -4.58 10.40
CA SER A 33 -20.22 -5.57 10.70
C SER A 33 -21.15 -5.84 9.51
N ASP A 34 -21.69 -4.79 8.89
CA ASP A 34 -22.74 -4.96 7.88
C ASP A 34 -22.18 -5.52 6.56
N PRO A 35 -21.05 -5.00 6.02
CA PRO A 35 -20.38 -5.61 4.88
C PRO A 35 -19.93 -7.06 5.11
N VAL A 36 -19.46 -7.38 6.33
CA VAL A 36 -19.06 -8.74 6.72
C VAL A 36 -20.27 -9.66 6.72
N GLN A 37 -21.37 -9.27 7.37
CA GLN A 37 -22.59 -10.08 7.40
C GLN A 37 -23.16 -10.31 6.00
N HIS A 38 -23.22 -9.28 5.16
CA HIS A 38 -23.73 -9.41 3.80
C HIS A 38 -22.89 -10.37 2.93
N LEU A 39 -21.56 -10.25 2.99
CA LEU A 39 -20.68 -11.17 2.25
C LEU A 39 -20.73 -12.59 2.81
N LEU A 40 -20.80 -12.73 4.14
CA LEU A 40 -20.91 -14.02 4.82
C LEU A 40 -22.19 -14.75 4.40
N GLU A 41 -23.34 -14.05 4.39
CA GLU A 41 -24.61 -14.64 3.96
C GLU A 41 -24.53 -15.12 2.50
N LEU A 42 -23.97 -14.31 1.61
CA LEU A 42 -23.82 -14.67 0.19
C LEU A 42 -22.94 -15.91 0.02
N LEU A 43 -21.78 -15.96 0.70
CA LEU A 43 -20.87 -17.10 0.61
C LEU A 43 -21.42 -18.35 1.30
N LYS A 44 -22.17 -18.21 2.40
CA LYS A 44 -22.89 -19.33 3.04
C LYS A 44 -23.91 -19.95 2.08
N ARG A 45 -24.68 -19.13 1.34
CA ARG A 45 -25.63 -19.65 0.33
C ARG A 45 -24.93 -20.44 -0.77
N THR A 46 -23.76 -20.01 -1.23
CA THR A 46 -22.98 -20.79 -2.21
C THR A 46 -22.39 -22.08 -1.62
N ALA A 47 -21.81 -22.01 -0.43
CA ALA A 47 -21.14 -23.15 0.18
C ALA A 47 -22.12 -24.24 0.66
N VAL A 48 -23.29 -23.85 1.19
CA VAL A 48 -24.25 -24.77 1.82
C VAL A 48 -25.43 -25.10 0.90
N HIS A 49 -25.98 -24.12 0.19
CA HIS A 49 -27.16 -24.32 -0.67
C HIS A 49 -26.81 -24.54 -2.14
N GLY A 50 -25.52 -24.43 -2.51
CA GLY A 50 -25.07 -24.63 -3.89
C GLY A 50 -25.52 -23.53 -4.85
N GLU A 51 -25.89 -22.35 -4.35
CA GLU A 51 -26.26 -21.20 -5.18
C GLU A 51 -25.02 -20.57 -5.82
N SER A 52 -25.10 -20.20 -7.09
CA SER A 52 -24.01 -19.49 -7.75
C SER A 52 -24.18 -17.98 -7.60
N ASN A 53 -23.12 -17.29 -7.17
CA ASN A 53 -23.16 -15.86 -6.87
C ASN A 53 -21.93 -15.14 -7.40
N SER A 54 -22.09 -13.90 -7.83
CA SER A 54 -20.98 -12.98 -8.09
C SER A 54 -21.13 -11.72 -7.26
N VAL A 55 -20.02 -11.15 -6.79
CA VAL A 55 -20.00 -9.91 -6.00
C VAL A 55 -18.69 -9.17 -6.21
N LEU A 56 -18.75 -7.84 -6.20
CA LEU A 56 -17.56 -6.98 -6.23
C LEU A 56 -17.40 -6.22 -4.92
N ILE A 57 -16.23 -6.32 -4.30
CA ILE A 57 -15.82 -5.52 -3.14
C ILE A 57 -15.00 -4.34 -3.67
N VAL A 58 -15.53 -3.13 -3.50
CA VAL A 58 -14.99 -1.91 -4.10
C VAL A 58 -14.69 -0.90 -3.00
N GLY A 59 -13.48 -0.33 -3.01
CA GLY A 59 -13.10 0.72 -2.05
C GLY A 59 -11.63 1.10 -2.15
N PRO A 60 -11.19 2.22 -1.57
CA PRO A 60 -9.83 2.70 -1.74
C PRO A 60 -8.78 1.69 -1.25
N ARG A 61 -7.53 1.85 -1.69
CA ARG A 61 -6.42 1.01 -1.20
C ARG A 61 -6.21 1.26 0.30
N GLY A 62 -5.89 0.21 1.05
CA GLY A 62 -5.63 0.32 2.49
C GLY A 62 -6.86 0.24 3.43
N VAL A 63 -8.10 0.13 2.91
CA VAL A 63 -9.32 0.02 3.76
C VAL A 63 -9.63 -1.38 4.30
N GLY A 64 -8.80 -2.39 3.99
CA GLY A 64 -9.00 -3.75 4.50
C GLY A 64 -9.94 -4.63 3.67
N LYS A 65 -10.09 -4.41 2.36
CA LYS A 65 -10.93 -5.26 1.47
C LYS A 65 -10.59 -6.75 1.56
N THR A 66 -9.31 -7.09 1.41
CA THR A 66 -8.82 -8.48 1.54
C THR A 66 -9.02 -9.01 2.96
N MET A 67 -8.84 -8.16 3.98
CA MET A 67 -9.06 -8.55 5.38
C MET A 67 -10.53 -8.87 5.65
N LEU A 68 -11.47 -8.10 5.09
CA LEU A 68 -12.90 -8.41 5.17
C LEU A 68 -13.19 -9.81 4.63
N LEU A 69 -12.67 -10.14 3.44
CA LEU A 69 -12.86 -11.47 2.86
C LEU A 69 -12.22 -12.55 3.74
N LYS A 70 -11.00 -12.34 4.25
CA LYS A 70 -10.34 -13.29 5.15
C LYS A 70 -11.14 -13.55 6.44
N CYS A 71 -11.69 -12.50 7.06
CA CYS A 71 -12.57 -12.64 8.22
C CYS A 71 -13.81 -13.48 7.88
N VAL A 72 -14.49 -13.15 6.78
CA VAL A 72 -15.68 -13.89 6.34
C VAL A 72 -15.34 -15.35 6.03
N LEU A 73 -14.20 -15.63 5.42
CA LEU A 73 -13.77 -17.00 5.14
C LEU A 73 -13.45 -17.77 6.40
N ARG A 74 -12.80 -17.15 7.38
CA ARG A 74 -12.55 -17.78 8.68
C ARG A 74 -13.87 -18.18 9.33
N ASP A 75 -14.82 -17.25 9.43
CA ASP A 75 -16.12 -17.49 10.05
C ASP A 75 -16.97 -18.50 9.25
N LEU A 76 -16.81 -18.55 7.91
CA LEU A 76 -17.44 -19.55 7.04
C LEU A 76 -16.86 -20.95 7.25
N LEU A 77 -15.55 -21.07 7.46
CA LEU A 77 -14.86 -22.35 7.63
C LEU A 77 -15.05 -22.98 9.02
N GLU A 78 -15.67 -22.27 9.96
CA GLU A 78 -16.17 -22.86 11.21
C GLU A 78 -17.33 -23.83 10.95
N GLU A 79 -18.05 -23.66 9.85
CA GLU A 79 -19.13 -24.58 9.42
C GLU A 79 -18.53 -25.85 8.80
N LYS A 80 -18.85 -27.02 9.36
CA LYS A 80 -18.28 -28.32 8.95
C LYS A 80 -18.49 -28.66 7.47
N GLU A 81 -19.65 -28.28 6.91
CA GLU A 81 -19.98 -28.50 5.50
C GLU A 81 -19.09 -27.66 4.56
N ALA A 82 -18.91 -26.38 4.89
CA ALA A 82 -18.08 -25.47 4.11
C ALA A 82 -16.60 -25.88 4.19
N GLN A 83 -16.11 -26.26 5.38
CA GLN A 83 -14.73 -26.66 5.60
C GLN A 83 -14.29 -27.84 4.73
N LYS A 84 -15.18 -28.81 4.52
CA LYS A 84 -14.86 -30.04 3.76
C LYS A 84 -15.06 -29.86 2.25
N ASN A 85 -16.08 -29.10 1.86
CA ASN A 85 -16.56 -29.11 0.47
C ASN A 85 -16.06 -27.92 -0.36
N LEU A 86 -15.83 -26.76 0.26
CA LEU A 86 -15.48 -25.52 -0.46
C LEU A 86 -14.04 -25.55 -0.98
N LEU A 87 -13.90 -25.48 -2.30
CA LEU A 87 -12.63 -25.25 -2.98
C LEU A 87 -12.42 -23.75 -3.17
N GLN A 88 -11.23 -23.26 -2.86
CA GLN A 88 -10.88 -21.84 -3.02
C GLN A 88 -9.84 -21.68 -4.11
N VAL A 89 -10.06 -20.72 -5.00
CA VAL A 89 -9.12 -20.35 -6.06
C VAL A 89 -8.85 -18.85 -5.96
N HIS A 90 -7.62 -18.50 -5.63
CA HIS A 90 -7.18 -17.11 -5.47
C HIS A 90 -6.34 -16.68 -6.66
N LEU A 91 -6.82 -15.69 -7.41
CA LEU A 91 -6.11 -15.07 -8.52
C LEU A 91 -5.86 -13.60 -8.19
N ASN A 92 -4.74 -13.08 -8.67
CA ASN A 92 -4.33 -11.70 -8.53
C ASN A 92 -3.90 -11.16 -9.90
N GLY A 93 -4.52 -10.06 -10.33
CA GLY A 93 -4.28 -9.47 -11.66
C GLY A 93 -2.84 -9.00 -11.90
N LEU A 94 -2.04 -8.83 -10.84
CA LEU A 94 -0.60 -8.53 -10.97
C LEU A 94 0.22 -9.78 -11.32
N LEU A 95 -0.23 -10.96 -10.92
CA LEU A 95 0.45 -12.23 -11.16
C LEU A 95 -0.03 -12.88 -12.46
N GLN A 96 -1.35 -12.94 -12.64
CA GLN A 96 -1.99 -13.51 -13.82
C GLN A 96 -2.28 -12.42 -14.85
N THR A 97 -1.25 -12.04 -15.61
CA THR A 97 -1.31 -10.97 -16.62
C THR A 97 -1.99 -11.38 -17.93
N ASP A 98 -2.31 -12.66 -18.10
CA ASP A 98 -3.03 -13.23 -19.25
C ASP A 98 -3.99 -14.33 -18.78
N ASP A 99 -5.11 -14.48 -19.48
CA ASP A 99 -6.15 -15.48 -19.20
C ASP A 99 -5.59 -16.91 -19.25
N ARG A 100 -4.57 -17.16 -20.08
CA ARG A 100 -3.89 -18.46 -20.15
C ARG A 100 -3.14 -18.79 -18.86
N ILE A 101 -2.49 -17.81 -18.25
CA ILE A 101 -1.78 -17.97 -16.98
C ILE A 101 -2.80 -18.18 -15.87
N ALA A 102 -3.90 -17.41 -15.87
CA ALA A 102 -5.01 -17.60 -14.94
C ALA A 102 -5.58 -19.02 -15.00
N LEU A 103 -5.81 -19.56 -16.19
CA LEU A 103 -6.38 -20.90 -16.34
C LEU A 103 -5.46 -22.01 -15.83
N LYS A 104 -4.14 -21.88 -16.07
CA LYS A 104 -3.15 -22.80 -15.49
C LYS A 104 -3.16 -22.72 -13.97
N GLU A 105 -3.24 -21.52 -13.42
CA GLU A 105 -3.29 -21.33 -11.97
C GLU A 105 -4.59 -21.88 -11.35
N ILE A 106 -5.74 -21.71 -12.01
CA ILE A 106 -7.01 -22.35 -11.61
C ILE A 106 -6.83 -23.88 -11.58
N THR A 107 -6.25 -24.45 -12.64
CA THR A 107 -6.04 -25.91 -12.74
C THR A 107 -5.14 -26.43 -11.61
N ARG A 108 -4.07 -25.68 -11.31
CA ARG A 108 -3.13 -25.99 -10.23
C ARG A 108 -3.80 -25.94 -8.85
N GLN A 109 -4.55 -24.87 -8.54
CA GLN A 109 -5.22 -24.71 -7.24
C GLN A 109 -6.37 -25.69 -7.02
N LEU A 110 -6.99 -26.17 -8.09
CA LEU A 110 -8.03 -27.21 -8.03
C LEU A 110 -7.46 -28.64 -8.00
N HIS A 111 -6.13 -28.81 -8.07
CA HIS A 111 -5.45 -30.11 -8.15
C HIS A 111 -5.91 -31.00 -9.33
N LEU A 112 -6.24 -30.37 -10.47
CA LEU A 112 -6.73 -31.06 -11.68
C LEU A 112 -5.64 -31.25 -12.75
N GLU A 113 -4.38 -31.01 -12.42
CA GLU A 113 -3.25 -31.13 -13.36
C GLU A 113 -3.15 -32.52 -13.99
N ASN A 114 -3.33 -33.58 -13.17
CA ASN A 114 -3.30 -34.97 -13.62
C ASN A 114 -4.50 -35.34 -14.51
N VAL A 115 -5.61 -34.61 -14.40
CA VAL A 115 -6.84 -34.84 -15.17
C VAL A 115 -6.78 -34.11 -16.52
N VAL A 116 -6.06 -32.98 -16.55
CA VAL A 116 -5.85 -32.15 -17.74
C VAL A 116 -4.69 -32.64 -18.60
N GLY A 117 -3.58 -33.08 -18.00
CA GLY A 117 -2.42 -33.76 -18.62
C GLY A 117 -2.26 -33.60 -20.14
N ASP A 118 -2.70 -34.62 -20.88
CA ASP A 118 -2.54 -34.71 -22.34
C ASP A 118 -3.72 -34.12 -23.16
N LYS A 119 -4.72 -33.53 -22.51
CA LYS A 119 -5.92 -33.01 -23.20
C LYS A 119 -5.66 -31.63 -23.78
N VAL A 120 -5.76 -31.54 -25.10
CA VAL A 120 -5.77 -30.26 -25.82
C VAL A 120 -7.21 -29.76 -25.92
N PHE A 121 -7.50 -28.64 -25.28
CA PHE A 121 -8.81 -27.97 -25.37
C PHE A 121 -8.81 -26.97 -26.53
N GLY A 122 -9.90 -26.92 -27.30
CA GLY A 122 -10.03 -26.03 -28.46
C GLY A 122 -10.33 -24.60 -28.06
N SER A 123 -11.01 -24.40 -26.93
CA SER A 123 -11.34 -23.08 -26.40
C SER A 123 -11.12 -22.95 -24.90
N PHE A 124 -11.01 -21.69 -24.43
CA PHE A 124 -10.96 -21.38 -23.00
C PHE A 124 -12.21 -21.88 -22.26
N ALA A 125 -13.39 -21.69 -22.88
CA ALA A 125 -14.67 -22.09 -22.31
C ALA A 125 -14.75 -23.61 -22.10
N GLU A 126 -14.28 -24.40 -23.08
CA GLU A 126 -14.22 -25.87 -22.96
C GLU A 126 -13.32 -26.33 -21.83
N ASN A 127 -12.14 -25.71 -21.68
CA ASN A 127 -11.22 -26.06 -20.60
C ASN A 127 -11.82 -25.73 -19.23
N LEU A 128 -12.38 -24.52 -19.06
CA LEU A 128 -13.04 -24.16 -17.80
C LEU A 128 -14.25 -25.04 -17.50
N ALA A 129 -15.10 -25.32 -18.49
CA ALA A 129 -16.24 -26.22 -18.34
C ALA A 129 -15.78 -27.63 -17.96
N PHE A 130 -14.73 -28.15 -18.58
CA PHE A 130 -14.15 -29.44 -18.24
C PHE A 130 -13.62 -29.49 -16.80
N LEU A 131 -12.91 -28.44 -16.36
CA LEU A 131 -12.43 -28.34 -14.99
C LEU A 131 -13.58 -28.35 -13.98
N LEU A 132 -14.66 -27.61 -14.25
CA LEU A 132 -15.83 -27.56 -13.38
C LEU A 132 -16.65 -28.85 -13.42
N GLU A 133 -16.74 -29.50 -14.57
CA GLU A 133 -17.41 -30.80 -14.71
C GLU A 133 -16.68 -31.90 -13.93
N ALA A 134 -15.34 -31.87 -13.91
CA ALA A 134 -14.53 -32.77 -13.08
C ALA A 134 -14.81 -32.61 -11.57
N LEU A 135 -15.40 -31.49 -11.16
CA LEU A 135 -15.78 -31.20 -9.76
C LEU A 135 -17.25 -31.56 -9.46
N LYS A 136 -18.06 -31.91 -10.47
CA LYS A 136 -19.43 -32.38 -10.28
C LYS A 136 -19.45 -33.88 -9.98
N LYS A 137 -20.07 -34.27 -8.87
CA LYS A 137 -20.35 -35.68 -8.54
C LYS A 137 -21.79 -36.07 -8.85
N GLY A 138 -22.25 -35.84 -10.08
CA GLY A 138 -23.57 -36.31 -10.55
C GLY A 138 -24.79 -35.52 -10.06
N ASP A 139 -24.88 -35.13 -8.78
CA ASP A 139 -25.98 -34.30 -8.25
C ASP A 139 -25.51 -32.95 -7.69
N ARG A 140 -26.35 -31.90 -7.81
CA ARG A 140 -26.04 -30.52 -7.35
C ARG A 140 -25.70 -30.45 -5.87
N SER A 141 -26.33 -31.30 -5.06
CA SER A 141 -26.12 -31.41 -3.61
C SER A 141 -24.77 -32.06 -3.22
N SER A 142 -24.11 -32.74 -4.17
CA SER A 142 -22.86 -33.48 -3.96
C SER A 142 -21.65 -32.88 -4.70
N SER A 143 -21.91 -31.84 -5.50
CA SER A 143 -20.89 -31.08 -6.23
C SER A 143 -20.10 -30.21 -5.26
N ARG A 144 -18.78 -30.14 -5.42
CA ARG A 144 -17.94 -29.29 -4.57
C ARG A 144 -18.07 -27.82 -5.02
N PRO A 145 -18.51 -26.90 -4.15
CA PRO A 145 -18.58 -25.49 -4.50
C PRO A 145 -17.18 -24.91 -4.70
N VAL A 146 -17.03 -24.03 -5.69
CA VAL A 146 -15.76 -23.34 -5.97
C VAL A 146 -15.92 -21.84 -5.75
N LEU A 147 -15.09 -21.28 -4.89
CA LEU A 147 -14.96 -19.84 -4.68
C LEU A 147 -13.76 -19.31 -5.45
N PHE A 148 -14.01 -18.46 -6.45
CA PHE A 148 -12.99 -17.68 -7.13
C PHE A 148 -12.86 -16.30 -6.48
N VAL A 149 -11.65 -15.99 -6.02
CA VAL A 149 -11.27 -14.67 -5.50
C VAL A 149 -10.37 -14.01 -6.54
N LEU A 150 -10.78 -12.86 -7.04
CA LEU A 150 -10.05 -12.09 -8.07
C LEU A 150 -9.56 -10.77 -7.45
N GLU A 151 -8.32 -10.72 -6.99
CA GLU A 151 -7.68 -9.48 -6.51
C GLU A 151 -7.16 -8.61 -7.66
N GLU A 152 -7.19 -7.29 -7.47
CA GLU A 152 -6.95 -6.29 -8.53
C GLU A 152 -7.82 -6.59 -9.77
N PHE A 153 -9.13 -6.77 -9.53
CA PHE A 153 -10.12 -7.20 -10.53
C PHE A 153 -10.09 -6.36 -11.81
N ASP A 154 -9.82 -5.07 -11.69
CA ASP A 154 -9.72 -4.14 -12.81
C ASP A 154 -8.62 -4.54 -13.81
N LEU A 155 -7.53 -5.18 -13.38
CA LEU A 155 -6.50 -5.68 -14.29
C LEU A 155 -7.01 -6.82 -15.19
N PHE A 156 -7.84 -7.72 -14.65
CA PHE A 156 -8.51 -8.75 -15.46
C PHE A 156 -9.47 -8.15 -16.49
N ALA A 157 -10.06 -6.98 -16.22
CA ALA A 157 -10.89 -6.29 -17.19
C ALA A 157 -10.09 -5.70 -18.37
N HIS A 158 -8.77 -5.56 -18.24
CA HIS A 158 -7.89 -5.13 -19.35
C HIS A 158 -7.39 -6.31 -20.20
N HIS A 159 -7.68 -7.56 -19.81
CA HIS A 159 -7.33 -8.71 -20.63
C HIS A 159 -8.08 -8.71 -21.96
N LYS A 160 -7.44 -9.25 -23.00
CA LYS A 160 -8.01 -9.29 -24.35
C LYS A 160 -9.35 -10.03 -24.34
N ASN A 161 -10.40 -9.35 -24.80
CA ASN A 161 -11.77 -9.86 -24.87
C ASN A 161 -12.36 -10.33 -23.52
N GLN A 162 -11.72 -10.01 -22.38
CA GLN A 162 -12.19 -10.36 -21.03
C GLN A 162 -12.65 -11.83 -20.91
N THR A 163 -11.89 -12.76 -21.49
CA THR A 163 -12.36 -14.15 -21.70
C THR A 163 -12.54 -14.86 -20.37
N LEU A 164 -11.61 -14.72 -19.43
CA LEU A 164 -11.74 -15.27 -18.08
C LEU A 164 -13.00 -14.74 -17.37
N LEU A 165 -13.19 -13.42 -17.33
CA LEU A 165 -14.32 -12.79 -16.66
C LEU A 165 -15.66 -13.20 -17.28
N TYR A 166 -15.74 -13.23 -18.62
CA TYR A 166 -16.92 -13.67 -19.33
C TYR A 166 -17.31 -15.09 -18.91
N ASN A 167 -16.37 -16.03 -18.94
CA ASN A 167 -16.67 -17.44 -18.66
C ASN A 167 -16.98 -17.69 -17.17
N LEU A 168 -16.27 -17.06 -16.23
CA LEU A 168 -16.56 -17.19 -14.81
C LEU A 168 -17.96 -16.64 -14.45
N LEU A 169 -18.32 -15.47 -15.01
CA LEU A 169 -19.61 -14.85 -14.74
C LEU A 169 -20.76 -15.57 -15.47
N ASP A 170 -20.52 -16.11 -16.68
CA ASP A 170 -21.50 -16.95 -17.39
C ASP A 170 -21.79 -18.24 -16.64
N VAL A 171 -20.77 -18.90 -16.09
CA VAL A 171 -20.94 -20.07 -15.21
C VAL A 171 -21.69 -19.69 -13.94
N SER A 172 -21.36 -18.56 -13.32
CA SER A 172 -22.06 -18.07 -12.12
C SER A 172 -23.54 -17.78 -12.41
N GLN A 173 -23.90 -17.30 -13.60
CA GLN A 173 -25.28 -16.97 -13.95
C GLN A 173 -26.09 -18.19 -14.40
N SER A 174 -25.47 -19.10 -15.17
CA SER A 174 -26.12 -20.31 -15.70
C SER A 174 -26.37 -21.39 -14.64
N ALA A 175 -25.81 -21.24 -13.43
CA ALA A 175 -25.95 -22.15 -12.30
C ALA A 175 -25.66 -23.63 -12.65
N GLN A 176 -24.74 -23.85 -13.61
CA GLN A 176 -24.35 -25.19 -14.04
C GLN A 176 -23.53 -25.92 -12.97
N ALA A 177 -22.72 -25.17 -12.22
CA ALA A 177 -21.94 -25.64 -11.08
C ALA A 177 -22.03 -24.59 -9.95
N PRO A 178 -21.99 -25.00 -8.67
CA PRO A 178 -22.01 -24.08 -7.54
C PRO A 178 -20.70 -23.27 -7.49
N VAL A 179 -20.78 -22.02 -7.94
CA VAL A 179 -19.62 -21.14 -8.09
C VAL A 179 -19.88 -19.77 -7.47
N ALA A 180 -18.95 -19.31 -6.63
CA ALA A 180 -18.90 -17.94 -6.14
C ALA A 180 -17.75 -17.18 -6.80
N VAL A 181 -18.01 -15.98 -7.33
CA VAL A 181 -16.97 -15.08 -7.87
C VAL A 181 -16.94 -13.81 -7.04
N VAL A 182 -15.86 -13.60 -6.31
CA VAL A 182 -15.60 -12.40 -5.50
C VAL A 182 -14.48 -11.60 -6.16
N GLY A 183 -14.80 -10.47 -6.77
CA GLY A 183 -13.79 -9.55 -7.27
C GLY A 183 -13.47 -8.45 -6.25
N ILE A 184 -12.19 -8.11 -6.12
CA ILE A 184 -11.71 -7.06 -5.22
C ILE A 184 -10.98 -6.01 -6.06
N THR A 185 -11.40 -4.75 -5.96
CA THR A 185 -10.76 -3.64 -6.68
C THR A 185 -10.79 -2.34 -5.89
N CYS A 186 -9.90 -1.40 -6.24
CA CYS A 186 -9.97 -0.02 -5.78
C CYS A 186 -10.61 0.96 -6.76
N ARG A 187 -10.92 0.55 -8.00
CA ARG A 187 -11.64 1.40 -8.97
C ARG A 187 -13.13 1.43 -8.68
N LEU A 188 -13.68 2.64 -8.53
CA LEU A 188 -15.12 2.86 -8.38
C LEU A 188 -15.89 2.63 -9.69
N ASP A 189 -15.25 2.94 -10.82
CA ASP A 189 -15.76 2.84 -12.19
C ASP A 189 -15.49 1.48 -12.85
N VAL A 190 -15.19 0.44 -12.05
CA VAL A 190 -14.86 -0.91 -12.55
C VAL A 190 -15.94 -1.51 -13.47
N LEU A 191 -17.21 -1.16 -13.27
CA LEU A 191 -18.31 -1.64 -14.12
C LEU A 191 -18.33 -1.01 -15.51
N GLU A 192 -17.60 0.09 -15.73
CA GLU A 192 -17.46 0.74 -17.04
C GLU A 192 -16.35 0.08 -17.86
N LEU A 193 -15.38 -0.56 -17.20
CA LEU A 193 -14.36 -1.38 -17.86
C LEU A 193 -14.93 -2.65 -18.48
N LEU A 194 -16.02 -3.19 -17.92
CA LEU A 194 -16.60 -4.44 -18.39
C LEU A 194 -17.29 -4.25 -19.74
N GLU A 195 -16.98 -5.12 -20.70
CA GLU A 195 -17.71 -5.19 -21.96
C GLU A 195 -19.21 -5.46 -21.69
N LYS A 196 -20.09 -4.96 -22.56
CA LYS A 196 -21.55 -5.11 -22.42
C LYS A 196 -21.99 -6.56 -22.16
N ARG A 197 -21.35 -7.53 -22.84
CA ARG A 197 -21.65 -8.97 -22.71
C ARG A 197 -21.20 -9.58 -21.38
N VAL A 198 -20.16 -9.04 -20.75
CA VAL A 198 -19.64 -9.45 -19.44
C VAL A 198 -20.46 -8.79 -18.34
N LYS A 199 -20.70 -7.47 -18.47
CA LYS A 199 -21.50 -6.68 -17.54
C LYS A 199 -22.91 -7.24 -17.37
N SER A 200 -23.56 -7.66 -18.46
CA SER A 200 -24.90 -8.28 -18.43
C SER A 200 -24.97 -9.58 -17.60
N ARG A 201 -23.85 -10.28 -17.47
CA ARG A 201 -23.76 -11.56 -16.74
C ARG A 201 -23.42 -11.39 -15.26
N PHE A 202 -22.96 -10.19 -14.88
CA PHE A 202 -22.66 -9.87 -13.50
C PHE A 202 -23.95 -9.67 -12.71
N SER A 203 -24.00 -10.13 -11.46
CA SER A 203 -25.17 -10.01 -10.59
C SER A 203 -25.52 -8.56 -10.18
N HIS A 204 -24.69 -7.58 -10.58
CA HIS A 204 -24.76 -6.18 -10.18
C HIS A 204 -24.64 -5.93 -8.66
N ARG A 205 -24.17 -6.91 -7.88
CA ARG A 205 -23.96 -6.75 -6.43
C ARG A 205 -22.59 -6.14 -6.13
N GLN A 206 -22.59 -4.94 -5.56
CA GLN A 206 -21.38 -4.26 -5.11
C GLN A 206 -21.42 -4.00 -3.61
N ILE A 207 -20.32 -4.34 -2.93
CA ILE A 207 -20.08 -3.99 -1.54
C ILE A 207 -19.06 -2.85 -1.54
N HIS A 208 -19.51 -1.64 -1.21
CA HIS A 208 -18.66 -0.47 -1.13
C HIS A 208 -18.04 -0.33 0.26
N LEU A 209 -16.72 -0.42 0.36
CA LEU A 209 -15.97 -0.14 1.58
C LEU A 209 -15.46 1.30 1.56
N LEU A 210 -16.36 2.23 1.83
CA LEU A 210 -16.06 3.65 1.95
C LEU A 210 -16.04 4.01 3.44
N SER A 211 -14.95 3.69 4.14
CA SER A 211 -14.79 4.09 5.53
C SER A 211 -14.37 5.56 5.60
N ASN A 212 -15.14 6.37 6.32
CA ASN A 212 -14.77 7.73 6.67
C ASN A 212 -14.93 7.89 8.19
N PRO A 213 -14.00 7.34 8.99
CA PRO A 213 -14.11 7.39 10.44
C PRO A 213 -14.06 8.85 10.92
N THR A 214 -14.82 9.16 11.97
CA THR A 214 -14.63 10.42 12.70
C THR A 214 -13.33 10.33 13.52
N PHE A 215 -12.76 11.47 13.89
CA PHE A 215 -11.53 11.47 14.70
C PHE A 215 -11.68 10.67 16.03
N PRO A 216 -12.80 10.77 16.77
CA PRO A 216 -13.02 9.92 17.94
C PRO A 216 -13.04 8.41 17.61
N GLN A 217 -13.62 8.01 16.47
CA GLN A 217 -13.59 6.62 16.02
C GLN A 217 -12.17 6.17 15.66
N TYR A 218 -11.39 7.04 15.01
CA TYR A 218 -9.98 6.79 14.73
C TYR A 218 -9.16 6.59 16.02
N LEU A 219 -9.35 7.44 17.04
CA LEU A 219 -8.70 7.26 18.34
C LEU A 219 -9.11 5.94 19.02
N ALA A 220 -10.40 5.58 18.96
CA ALA A 220 -10.88 4.31 19.48
C ALA A 220 -10.24 3.11 18.75
N GLN A 221 -10.04 3.22 17.44
CA GLN A 221 -9.33 2.22 16.64
C GLN A 221 -7.86 2.13 17.06
N VAL A 222 -7.14 3.25 17.17
CA VAL A 222 -5.74 3.26 17.64
C VAL A 222 -5.61 2.60 19.00
N ARG A 223 -6.50 2.95 19.94
CA ARG A 223 -6.55 2.33 21.26
C ARG A 223 -6.76 0.82 21.15
N THR A 224 -7.71 0.38 20.32
CA THR A 224 -8.02 -1.04 20.14
C THR A 224 -6.82 -1.80 19.54
N GLN A 225 -6.15 -1.24 18.53
CA GLN A 225 -4.99 -1.85 17.87
C GLN A 225 -3.77 -1.95 18.79
N LEU A 226 -3.59 -1.00 19.69
CA LEU A 226 -2.49 -1.03 20.67
C LEU A 226 -2.82 -1.87 21.90
N SER A 227 -4.09 -2.18 22.18
CA SER A 227 -4.48 -2.92 23.38
C SER A 227 -4.20 -4.41 23.24
N LEU A 228 -3.78 -5.04 24.32
CA LEU A 228 -3.63 -6.50 24.42
C LEU A 228 -4.98 -7.15 24.72
N PRO A 229 -5.25 -8.34 24.16
CA PRO A 229 -6.52 -9.04 24.33
C PRO A 229 -6.63 -9.64 25.74
N ALA A 230 -7.85 -10.02 26.13
CA ALA A 230 -8.13 -10.52 27.48
C ALA A 230 -7.54 -11.91 27.76
N ASP A 231 -7.29 -12.70 26.72
CA ASP A 231 -6.66 -14.02 26.75
C ASP A 231 -5.11 -13.97 26.73
N PHE A 232 -4.52 -12.78 26.90
CA PHE A 232 -3.08 -12.61 26.95
C PHE A 232 -2.47 -13.33 28.18
N PRO A 233 -1.36 -14.10 28.03
CA PRO A 233 -0.86 -14.97 29.09
C PRO A 233 -0.45 -14.27 30.41
N ASP A 234 0.07 -13.04 30.35
CA ASP A 234 0.43 -12.25 31.53
C ASP A 234 -0.62 -11.16 31.76
N HIS A 235 -1.62 -11.49 32.58
CA HIS A 235 -2.75 -10.60 32.87
C HIS A 235 -2.31 -9.28 33.53
N GLN A 236 -1.34 -9.31 34.43
CA GLN A 236 -0.88 -8.11 35.12
C GLN A 236 -0.19 -7.15 34.14
N PHE A 237 0.68 -7.69 33.28
CA PHE A 237 1.30 -6.89 32.23
C PHE A 237 0.28 -6.35 31.24
N ALA A 238 -0.72 -7.16 30.85
CA ALA A 238 -1.78 -6.73 29.93
C ALA A 238 -2.62 -5.58 30.51
N GLU A 239 -2.96 -5.63 31.80
CA GLU A 239 -3.67 -4.54 32.48
C GLU A 239 -2.83 -3.26 32.53
N ASP A 240 -1.56 -3.37 32.95
CA ASP A 240 -0.63 -2.23 33.03
C ASP A 240 -0.39 -1.59 31.65
N TRP A 241 -0.21 -2.43 30.62
CA TRP A 241 -0.05 -1.99 29.23
C TRP A 241 -1.31 -1.29 28.72
N ASN A 242 -2.48 -1.91 28.87
CA ASN A 242 -3.75 -1.35 28.41
C ASN A 242 -4.09 -0.04 29.13
N ALA A 243 -3.75 0.08 30.41
CA ALA A 243 -3.85 1.33 31.16
C ALA A 243 -2.91 2.40 30.56
N SER A 244 -1.65 2.04 30.23
CA SER A 244 -0.70 2.95 29.60
C SER A 244 -1.20 3.44 28.22
N VAL A 245 -1.75 2.55 27.39
CA VAL A 245 -2.34 2.91 26.08
C VAL A 245 -3.50 3.88 26.26
N LYS A 246 -4.36 3.67 27.27
CA LYS A 246 -5.45 4.60 27.59
C LYS A 246 -4.92 5.99 27.93
N THR A 247 -3.90 6.08 28.78
CA THR A 247 -3.29 7.37 29.12
C THR A 247 -2.62 8.04 27.91
N LEU A 248 -2.03 7.26 27.00
CA LEU A 248 -1.40 7.76 25.79
C LEU A 248 -2.42 8.42 24.85
N VAL A 249 -3.58 7.80 24.61
CA VAL A 249 -4.60 8.36 23.71
C VAL A 249 -5.36 9.55 24.30
N GLU A 250 -5.22 9.80 25.60
CA GLU A 250 -5.77 10.97 26.31
C GLU A 250 -4.74 12.11 26.42
N ASP A 251 -3.45 11.84 26.22
CA ASP A 251 -2.38 12.84 26.28
C ASP A 251 -2.48 13.85 25.12
N LYS A 252 -2.43 15.14 25.44
CA LYS A 252 -2.59 16.22 24.46
C LYS A 252 -1.58 16.16 23.31
N SER A 253 -0.31 15.88 23.62
CA SER A 253 0.75 15.85 22.60
C SER A 253 0.61 14.64 21.68
N ALA A 254 0.19 13.50 22.22
CA ALA A 254 -0.12 12.32 21.42
C ALA A 254 -1.37 12.54 20.54
N VAL A 255 -2.44 13.13 21.10
CA VAL A 255 -3.67 13.47 20.37
C VAL A 255 -3.37 14.44 19.22
N ASP A 256 -2.54 15.46 19.42
CA ASP A 256 -2.15 16.41 18.36
C ASP A 256 -1.44 15.69 17.20
N VAL A 257 -0.59 14.69 17.49
CA VAL A 257 0.09 13.88 16.47
C VAL A 257 -0.89 12.97 15.73
N LEU A 258 -1.78 12.29 16.46
CA LEU A 258 -2.81 11.43 15.87
C LEU A 258 -3.79 12.24 15.02
N GLN A 259 -4.13 13.46 15.44
CA GLN A 259 -4.97 14.38 14.68
C GLN A 259 -4.28 14.82 13.39
N ARG A 260 -2.98 15.17 13.45
CA ARG A 260 -2.19 15.48 12.24
C ARG A 260 -2.18 14.29 11.29
N HIS A 261 -1.95 13.07 11.80
CA HIS A 261 -1.98 11.86 10.97
C HIS A 261 -3.35 11.64 10.32
N PHE A 262 -4.43 11.70 11.12
CA PHE A 262 -5.80 11.57 10.65
C PHE A 262 -6.19 12.59 9.57
N ASN A 263 -5.69 13.83 9.68
CA ASN A 263 -5.92 14.87 8.68
C ASN A 263 -5.20 14.57 7.35
N SER A 264 -4.07 13.86 7.40
CA SER A 264 -3.28 13.50 6.22
C SER A 264 -3.72 12.17 5.58
N SER A 265 -4.05 11.17 6.39
CA SER A 265 -4.55 9.86 5.92
C SER A 265 -5.55 9.28 6.92
N LYS A 266 -6.58 8.61 6.37
CA LYS A 266 -7.62 7.91 7.12
C LYS A 266 -7.63 6.40 6.85
N ASP A 267 -6.61 5.88 6.18
CA ASP A 267 -6.53 4.45 5.87
C ASP A 267 -5.87 3.64 7.00
N PHE A 268 -6.26 2.38 7.16
CA PHE A 268 -5.75 1.52 8.24
C PHE A 268 -4.25 1.21 8.07
N ARG A 269 -3.76 1.15 6.84
CA ARG A 269 -2.37 0.78 6.56
C ARG A 269 -1.42 1.88 7.02
N SER A 270 -1.74 3.15 6.79
CA SER A 270 -0.96 4.29 7.26
C SER A 270 -0.97 4.40 8.79
N MET A 271 -2.11 4.09 9.43
CA MET A 271 -2.22 4.00 10.89
C MET A 271 -1.31 2.89 11.41
N HIS A 272 -1.41 1.67 10.87
CA HIS A 272 -0.58 0.54 11.28
C HIS A 272 0.91 0.84 11.10
N MET A 273 1.31 1.52 10.03
CA MET A 273 2.70 1.94 9.85
C MET A 273 3.17 2.87 10.98
N LEU A 274 2.36 3.87 11.34
CA LEU A 274 2.68 4.77 12.46
C LEU A 274 2.81 3.98 13.77
N LEU A 275 1.84 3.11 14.09
CA LEU A 275 1.83 2.32 15.32
C LEU A 275 3.02 1.35 15.36
N MET A 276 3.34 0.69 14.26
CA MET A 276 4.49 -0.20 14.14
C MET A 276 5.81 0.52 14.42
N LEU A 277 5.99 1.73 13.89
CA LEU A 277 7.18 2.54 14.17
C LEU A 277 7.26 2.95 15.65
N CYS A 278 6.12 3.22 16.30
CA CYS A 278 6.09 3.47 17.75
C CYS A 278 6.49 2.22 18.54
N LEU A 279 5.88 1.08 18.22
CA LEU A 279 6.11 -0.20 18.89
C LEU A 279 7.55 -0.69 18.72
N SER A 280 8.21 -0.35 17.62
CA SER A 280 9.62 -0.70 17.39
C SER A 280 10.57 -0.14 18.47
N ARG A 281 10.17 0.94 19.15
CA ARG A 281 10.93 1.59 20.22
C ARG A 281 10.67 1.03 21.61
N VAL A 282 9.65 0.18 21.75
CA VAL A 282 9.35 -0.51 23.01
C VAL A 282 10.43 -1.56 23.25
N SER A 283 10.96 -1.58 24.47
CA SER A 283 12.03 -2.48 24.89
C SER A 283 11.88 -2.81 26.38
N VAL A 284 12.67 -3.76 26.88
CA VAL A 284 12.66 -4.11 28.31
C VAL A 284 12.94 -2.90 29.21
N ALA A 285 13.81 -1.98 28.76
CA ALA A 285 14.12 -0.73 29.47
C ALA A 285 13.05 0.35 29.32
N LYS A 286 12.20 0.27 28.29
CA LYS A 286 11.10 1.20 27.98
C LYS A 286 9.83 0.41 27.67
N PRO A 287 9.13 -0.10 28.70
CA PRO A 287 8.06 -1.09 28.51
C PRO A 287 6.71 -0.50 28.10
N ALA A 288 6.62 0.81 27.83
CA ALA A 288 5.39 1.49 27.45
C ALA A 288 5.66 2.51 26.34
N VAL A 289 4.67 2.71 25.47
CA VAL A 289 4.72 3.74 24.42
C VAL A 289 4.50 5.11 25.05
N LYS A 290 5.45 6.04 24.85
CA LYS A 290 5.33 7.42 25.33
C LYS A 290 4.93 8.37 24.19
N PRO A 291 4.37 9.55 24.50
CA PRO A 291 4.04 10.55 23.47
C PRO A 291 5.25 10.96 22.62
N ALA A 292 6.46 10.98 23.20
CA ALA A 292 7.70 11.23 22.47
C ALA A 292 8.00 10.17 21.38
N ASP A 293 7.64 8.90 21.62
CA ASP A 293 7.82 7.84 20.63
C ASP A 293 6.86 8.03 19.45
N LEU A 294 5.64 8.48 19.72
CA LEU A 294 4.64 8.79 18.69
C LEU A 294 5.04 10.02 17.85
N LEU A 295 5.56 11.06 18.50
CA LEU A 295 6.12 12.25 17.84
C LEU A 295 7.25 11.87 16.89
N GLU A 296 8.19 11.05 17.35
CA GLU A 296 9.33 10.65 16.54
C GLU A 296 8.94 9.65 15.43
N ALA A 297 7.93 8.80 15.66
CA ALA A 297 7.38 7.93 14.61
C ALA A 297 6.68 8.75 13.53
N SER A 298 5.90 9.76 13.94
CA SER A 298 5.26 10.71 13.04
C SER A 298 6.29 11.46 12.19
N ARG A 299 7.42 11.88 12.76
CA ARG A 299 8.49 12.54 11.98
C ARG A 299 9.03 11.65 10.87
N LEU A 300 9.21 10.35 11.14
CA LEU A 300 9.65 9.38 10.13
C LEU A 300 8.59 9.16 9.04
N CYS A 301 7.30 9.06 9.41
CA CYS A 301 6.22 8.89 8.45
C CYS A 301 6.06 10.10 7.50
N PHE A 302 6.24 11.31 8.02
CA PHE A 302 6.00 12.56 7.29
C PHE A 302 7.30 13.24 6.83
N SER A 303 8.44 12.55 6.85
CA SER A 303 9.70 13.12 6.39
C SER A 303 9.66 13.35 4.88
N ASP A 304 10.02 14.55 4.44
CA ASP A 304 10.13 14.86 3.01
C ASP A 304 11.38 14.18 2.42
N ALA A 305 11.15 13.17 1.57
CA ALA A 305 12.22 12.43 0.92
C ALA A 305 13.10 13.31 0.04
N LYS A 306 12.53 14.30 -0.67
CA LYS A 306 13.32 15.20 -1.52
C LYS A 306 14.18 16.12 -0.67
N ALA A 307 13.63 16.69 0.40
CA ALA A 307 14.40 17.51 1.33
C ALA A 307 15.57 16.73 1.96
N ASN A 308 15.33 15.45 2.32
CA ASN A 308 16.39 14.58 2.83
C ASN A 308 17.51 14.32 1.81
N ILE A 309 17.17 14.14 0.53
CA ILE A 309 18.17 14.00 -0.55
C ILE A 309 19.02 15.27 -0.67
N LEU A 310 18.42 16.46 -0.54
CA LEU A 310 19.15 17.74 -0.63
C LEU A 310 20.25 17.89 0.43
N HIS A 311 20.09 17.30 1.62
CA HIS A 311 21.12 17.31 2.65
C HIS A 311 22.36 16.49 2.29
N GLY A 312 22.25 15.53 1.38
CA GLY A 312 23.34 14.67 0.93
C GLY A 312 24.07 15.16 -0.33
N LEU A 313 23.60 16.23 -0.96
CA LEU A 313 24.22 16.78 -2.16
C LEU A 313 25.56 17.42 -1.86
N SER A 314 26.45 17.47 -2.86
CA SER A 314 27.68 18.26 -2.78
C SER A 314 27.39 19.76 -2.83
N VAL A 315 28.36 20.56 -2.38
CA VAL A 315 28.28 22.02 -2.41
C VAL A 315 28.11 22.55 -3.85
N LEU A 316 28.74 21.91 -4.84
CA LEU A 316 28.59 22.28 -6.26
C LEU A 316 27.14 22.05 -6.73
N GLU A 317 26.58 20.88 -6.44
CA GLU A 317 25.20 20.55 -6.82
C GLU A 317 24.19 21.48 -6.16
N LEU A 318 24.41 21.84 -4.89
CA LEU A 318 23.60 22.82 -4.19
C LEU A 318 23.68 24.21 -4.86
N CYS A 319 24.87 24.63 -5.31
CA CYS A 319 25.03 25.86 -6.08
C CYS A 319 24.29 25.82 -7.42
N LEU A 320 24.33 24.68 -8.13
CA LEU A 320 23.58 24.52 -9.37
C LEU A 320 22.07 24.60 -9.11
N ILE A 321 21.55 24.01 -8.03
CA ILE A 321 20.14 24.14 -7.63
C ILE A 321 19.76 25.59 -7.35
N ILE A 322 20.61 26.35 -6.66
CA ILE A 322 20.36 27.79 -6.41
C ILE A 322 20.30 28.56 -7.74
N ALA A 323 21.22 28.30 -8.67
CA ALA A 323 21.22 28.91 -9.99
C ALA A 323 19.94 28.55 -10.78
N MET A 324 19.55 27.27 -10.79
CA MET A 324 18.31 26.80 -11.43
C MET A 324 17.07 27.46 -10.82
N LYS A 325 17.03 27.58 -9.49
CA LYS A 325 15.94 28.24 -8.80
C LYS A 325 15.87 29.73 -9.16
N HIS A 326 17.00 30.43 -9.17
CA HIS A 326 17.05 31.83 -9.57
C HIS A 326 16.55 32.01 -11.01
N LEU A 327 16.94 31.13 -11.94
CA LEU A 327 16.41 31.14 -13.30
C LEU A 327 14.90 30.91 -13.33
N ASN A 328 14.38 29.96 -12.55
CA ASN A 328 12.93 29.74 -12.43
C ASN A 328 12.20 30.99 -11.92
N ASP A 329 12.75 31.69 -10.92
CA ASP A 329 12.13 32.88 -10.34
C ASP A 329 12.17 34.07 -11.33
N VAL A 330 13.30 34.25 -12.04
CA VAL A 330 13.50 35.35 -13.02
C VAL A 330 12.69 35.14 -14.30
N TYR A 331 12.58 33.90 -14.77
CA TYR A 331 11.89 33.54 -16.01
C TYR A 331 10.52 32.89 -15.77
N GLU A 332 9.90 33.11 -14.61
CA GLU A 332 8.53 32.69 -14.29
C GLU A 332 8.23 31.20 -14.53
N GLY A 333 9.21 30.33 -14.24
CA GLY A 333 9.08 28.88 -14.37
C GLY A 333 9.34 28.30 -15.77
N GLU A 334 9.84 29.12 -16.71
CA GLU A 334 10.33 28.65 -18.01
C GLU A 334 11.52 27.67 -17.83
N PRO A 335 11.65 26.67 -18.73
CA PRO A 335 12.70 25.68 -18.64
C PRO A 335 14.09 26.26 -18.94
N PHE A 336 15.13 25.61 -18.44
CA PHE A 336 16.51 26.03 -18.62
C PHE A 336 17.38 24.88 -19.15
N ASN A 337 18.49 25.21 -19.80
CA ASN A 337 19.52 24.23 -20.18
C ASN A 337 20.78 24.38 -19.31
N LEU A 338 21.75 23.47 -19.45
CA LEU A 338 22.98 23.50 -18.66
C LEU A 338 23.76 24.81 -18.86
N GLN A 339 23.76 25.36 -20.08
CA GLN A 339 24.50 26.58 -20.38
C GLN A 339 23.93 27.81 -19.65
N MET A 340 22.60 27.91 -19.55
CA MET A 340 21.94 28.96 -18.77
C MET A 340 22.30 28.85 -17.29
N VAL A 341 22.21 27.65 -16.72
CA VAL A 341 22.56 27.38 -15.31
C VAL A 341 24.03 27.71 -15.05
N HIS A 342 24.93 27.30 -15.95
CA HIS A 342 26.35 27.57 -15.83
C HIS A 342 26.68 29.07 -15.91
N ASN A 343 26.01 29.81 -16.81
CA ASN A 343 26.17 31.26 -16.90
C ASN A 343 25.71 31.95 -15.60
N GLU A 344 24.61 31.50 -15.01
CA GLU A 344 24.13 32.05 -13.75
C GLU A 344 25.07 31.70 -12.57
N PHE A 345 25.57 30.47 -12.53
CA PHE A 345 26.60 30.07 -11.58
C PHE A 345 27.90 30.88 -11.73
N LYS A 346 28.32 31.20 -12.96
CA LYS A 346 29.49 32.07 -13.23
C LYS A 346 29.29 33.49 -12.70
N LYS A 347 28.08 34.06 -12.77
CA LYS A 347 27.80 35.39 -12.18
C LYS A 347 28.05 35.40 -10.67
N PHE A 348 27.74 34.31 -9.98
CA PHE A 348 28.09 34.15 -8.56
C PHE A 348 29.60 34.10 -8.35
N LEU A 349 30.33 33.31 -9.14
CA LEU A 349 31.80 33.23 -9.06
C LEU A 349 32.49 34.58 -9.31
N GLN A 350 31.98 35.38 -10.23
CA GLN A 350 32.57 36.70 -10.55
C GLN A 350 32.41 37.73 -9.43
N ARG A 351 31.38 37.58 -8.56
CA ARG A 351 31.12 38.50 -7.45
C ARG A 351 32.07 38.32 -6.27
N LYS A 352 32.74 37.16 -6.14
CA LYS A 352 33.73 36.90 -5.07
C LYS A 352 34.97 36.20 -5.64
N SER A 353 36.13 36.83 -5.58
CA SER A 353 37.43 36.34 -6.10
C SER A 353 38.01 35.07 -5.43
N ASN A 354 37.18 34.24 -4.79
CA ASN A 354 37.62 33.02 -4.13
C ASN A 354 37.65 31.87 -5.14
N SER A 355 38.85 31.33 -5.39
CA SER A 355 39.12 30.20 -6.31
C SER A 355 38.46 28.87 -5.91
N MET A 356 37.86 28.79 -4.71
CA MET A 356 37.36 27.55 -4.11
C MET A 356 36.20 26.89 -4.87
N TYR A 357 35.48 27.63 -5.70
CA TYR A 357 34.31 27.14 -6.43
C TYR A 357 34.52 27.12 -7.96
N ASN A 358 35.76 27.33 -8.41
CA ASN A 358 36.08 27.29 -9.83
C ASN A 358 36.29 25.83 -10.29
N PHE A 359 35.22 25.21 -10.77
CA PHE A 359 35.24 23.84 -11.28
C PHE A 359 35.34 23.82 -12.81
N GLU A 360 36.02 22.81 -13.36
CA GLU A 360 36.07 22.60 -14.81
C GLU A 360 34.69 22.19 -15.36
N GLN A 361 34.42 22.53 -16.63
CA GLN A 361 33.16 22.20 -17.31
C GLN A 361 32.74 20.72 -17.18
N PRO A 362 33.64 19.71 -17.31
CA PRO A 362 33.27 18.30 -17.15
C PRO A 362 32.76 17.96 -15.73
N VAL A 363 33.27 18.65 -14.70
CA VAL A 363 32.84 18.44 -13.31
C VAL A 363 31.44 19.02 -13.09
N ILE A 364 31.17 20.21 -13.65
CA ILE A 364 29.85 20.84 -13.61
C ILE A 364 28.82 19.99 -14.37
N MET A 365 29.19 19.49 -15.54
CA MET A 365 28.34 18.57 -16.31
C MET A 365 28.04 17.31 -15.50
N LYS A 366 29.04 16.69 -14.86
CA LYS A 366 28.84 15.50 -14.02
C LYS A 366 27.90 15.77 -12.85
N ALA A 367 28.03 16.91 -12.17
CA ALA A 367 27.13 17.33 -11.10
C ALA A 367 25.69 17.53 -11.61
N PHE A 368 25.53 18.14 -12.78
CA PHE A 368 24.23 18.32 -13.42
C PHE A 368 23.58 16.98 -13.82
N GLU A 369 24.36 16.06 -14.40
CA GLU A 369 23.91 14.70 -14.73
C GLU A 369 23.50 13.92 -13.47
N HIS A 370 24.22 14.10 -12.35
CA HIS A 370 23.86 13.48 -11.08
C HIS A 370 22.54 14.05 -10.53
N LEU A 371 22.31 15.37 -10.61
CA LEU A 371 21.02 15.97 -10.25
C LEU A 371 19.86 15.42 -11.09
N GLN A 372 20.10 15.16 -12.38
CA GLN A 372 19.13 14.51 -13.27
C GLN A 372 18.90 13.04 -12.87
N GLN A 373 19.96 12.30 -12.53
CA GLN A 373 19.88 10.92 -12.06
C GLN A 373 19.09 10.79 -10.75
N LEU A 374 19.18 11.80 -9.87
CA LEU A 374 18.39 11.92 -8.64
C LEU A 374 16.95 12.42 -8.87
N GLU A 375 16.56 12.65 -10.14
CA GLU A 375 15.26 13.21 -10.55
C GLU A 375 14.91 14.56 -9.90
N LEU A 376 15.90 15.30 -9.43
CA LEU A 376 15.74 16.66 -8.91
C LEU A 376 15.53 17.67 -10.05
N ILE A 377 15.98 17.32 -11.24
CA ILE A 377 15.65 17.97 -12.51
C ILE A 377 15.16 16.93 -13.51
N ARG A 378 14.24 17.31 -14.39
CA ARG A 378 13.71 16.43 -15.44
C ARG A 378 13.67 17.11 -16.80
N PRO A 379 13.92 16.38 -17.90
CA PRO A 379 13.76 16.90 -19.24
C PRO A 379 12.28 17.08 -19.59
N LEU A 380 11.96 18.09 -20.42
CA LEU A 380 10.60 18.30 -20.90
C LEU A 380 10.14 17.20 -21.87
N ASP A 381 11.05 16.74 -22.75
CA ASP A 381 10.76 15.70 -23.73
C ASP A 381 11.55 14.42 -23.45
N SER A 382 10.84 13.29 -23.35
CA SER A 382 11.45 11.95 -23.27
C SER A 382 12.08 11.50 -24.60
N SER A 383 11.75 12.18 -25.70
CA SER A 383 12.26 11.94 -27.07
C SER A 383 13.65 12.53 -27.34
N ALA A 384 14.34 13.00 -26.29
CA ALA A 384 15.57 13.78 -26.35
C ALA A 384 16.83 13.05 -26.82
N ALA A 385 16.72 11.82 -27.36
CA ALA A 385 17.87 11.04 -27.85
C ALA A 385 18.66 11.72 -28.97
N ARG A 386 18.16 12.81 -29.58
CA ARG A 386 18.79 13.53 -30.69
C ARG A 386 19.41 14.88 -30.33
N ILE A 387 19.22 15.38 -29.10
CA ILE A 387 19.74 16.70 -28.69
C ILE A 387 21.02 16.50 -27.87
N GLN A 388 22.03 17.34 -28.10
CA GLN A 388 23.23 17.37 -27.25
C GLN A 388 22.82 17.68 -25.81
N ARG A 389 23.34 16.90 -24.84
CA ARG A 389 22.91 16.94 -23.43
C ARG A 389 22.95 18.35 -22.81
N GLU A 390 23.92 19.17 -23.19
CA GLU A 390 24.10 20.54 -22.68
C GLU A 390 22.95 21.50 -23.04
N TYR A 391 22.27 21.24 -24.16
CA TYR A 391 21.22 22.09 -24.72
C TYR A 391 19.81 21.54 -24.47
N GLN A 392 19.71 20.40 -23.79
CA GLN A 392 18.44 19.83 -23.43
C GLN A 392 17.76 20.72 -22.37
N LEU A 393 16.50 21.07 -22.64
CA LEU A 393 15.69 21.85 -21.72
C LEU A 393 15.20 20.98 -20.56
N MET A 394 15.45 21.46 -19.35
CA MET A 394 15.16 20.81 -18.08
C MET A 394 14.24 21.68 -17.23
N ARG A 395 13.53 21.03 -16.30
CA ARG A 395 12.70 21.66 -15.28
C ARG A 395 13.15 21.23 -13.89
N LEU A 396 13.21 22.19 -12.96
CA LEU A 396 13.48 21.92 -11.55
C LEU A 396 12.26 21.26 -10.89
N MET A 397 12.47 20.16 -10.18
CA MET A 397 11.42 19.36 -9.52
C MET A 397 11.38 19.59 -8.00
N LEU A 398 11.82 20.77 -7.55
CA LEU A 398 11.94 21.17 -6.15
C LEU A 398 11.14 22.44 -5.87
N ASP A 399 10.50 22.47 -4.72
CA ASP A 399 9.80 23.66 -4.22
C ASP A 399 10.75 24.62 -3.51
N HIS A 400 10.38 25.92 -3.48
CA HIS A 400 11.14 26.95 -2.77
C HIS A 400 11.36 26.58 -1.30
N SER A 401 10.32 26.07 -0.62
CA SER A 401 10.39 25.67 0.79
C SER A 401 11.42 24.57 1.03
N GLN A 402 11.48 23.57 0.15
CA GLN A 402 12.43 22.46 0.24
C GLN A 402 13.88 22.95 0.11
N ILE A 403 14.13 23.86 -0.83
CA ILE A 403 15.47 24.44 -1.05
C ILE A 403 15.88 25.29 0.16
N MET A 404 14.98 26.10 0.70
CA MET A 404 15.26 26.94 1.86
C MET A 404 15.50 26.11 3.13
N GLU A 405 14.68 25.10 3.38
CA GLU A 405 14.87 24.17 4.49
C GLU A 405 16.20 23.41 4.35
N ALA A 406 16.52 22.96 3.14
CA ALA A 406 17.79 22.32 2.82
C ALA A 406 18.97 23.23 3.18
N LEU A 407 18.97 24.49 2.72
CA LEU A 407 20.04 25.45 2.96
C LEU A 407 20.24 25.79 4.45
N GLN A 408 19.14 25.82 5.22
CA GLN A 408 19.19 26.09 6.66
C GLN A 408 19.83 24.93 7.43
N LYS A 409 19.44 23.69 7.09
CA LYS A 409 19.86 22.47 7.80
C LYS A 409 21.09 21.79 7.19
N TYR A 410 21.58 22.24 6.03
CA TYR A 410 22.73 21.64 5.37
C TYR A 410 24.00 21.69 6.25
N PRO A 411 24.66 20.55 6.51
CA PRO A 411 25.83 20.49 7.37
C PRO A 411 26.97 21.38 6.84
N GLN A 412 27.46 22.31 7.67
CA GLN A 412 28.59 23.19 7.33
C GLN A 412 28.44 23.97 6.00
N CYS A 413 27.21 24.34 5.62
CA CYS A 413 26.98 25.10 4.39
C CYS A 413 27.76 26.43 4.42
N PRO A 414 28.65 26.69 3.42
CA PRO A 414 29.44 27.92 3.36
C PRO A 414 28.57 29.18 3.41
N THR A 415 28.98 30.16 4.22
CA THR A 415 28.23 31.41 4.42
C THR A 415 27.99 32.16 3.13
N ASP A 416 28.93 32.11 2.19
CA ASP A 416 28.83 32.75 0.88
C ASP A 416 27.66 32.21 0.05
N ILE A 417 27.40 30.90 0.14
CA ILE A 417 26.31 30.24 -0.58
C ILE A 417 24.97 30.59 0.05
N LYS A 418 24.90 30.63 1.39
CA LYS A 418 23.69 31.10 2.09
C LYS A 418 23.35 32.53 1.72
N GLN A 419 24.34 33.42 1.70
CA GLN A 419 24.15 34.82 1.30
C GLN A 419 23.68 34.95 -0.14
N TRP A 420 24.28 34.16 -1.05
CA TRP A 420 23.87 34.16 -2.45
C TRP A 420 22.44 33.64 -2.62
N ALA A 421 22.08 32.53 -1.99
CA ALA A 421 20.71 32.01 -2.02
C ALA A 421 19.69 33.05 -1.52
N MET A 422 19.96 33.70 -0.38
CA MET A 422 19.07 34.74 0.15
C MET A 422 18.92 35.93 -0.80
N SER A 423 19.98 36.33 -1.51
CA SER A 423 19.94 37.41 -2.51
C SER A 423 19.34 36.98 -3.84
N ALA A 424 19.41 35.70 -4.19
CA ALA A 424 18.86 35.17 -5.43
C ALA A 424 17.36 34.91 -5.33
N PHE A 425 16.84 34.75 -4.11
CA PHE A 425 15.43 34.46 -3.86
C PHE A 425 14.65 35.66 -3.28
N SER A 426 15.33 36.80 -3.08
CA SER A 426 14.72 38.09 -2.74
C SER A 426 14.17 38.75 -3.99
#